data_AF-X0V1N5-F1
#
_entry.id   AF-X0V1N5-F1
#
_cell.length_a   1.000
_cell.length_b   1.000
_cell.length_c   1.000
_cell.angle_alpha   90.00
_cell.angle_beta   90.00
_cell.angle_gamma   90.00
#
_symmetry.space_group_name_H-M   'P 1'
#
loop_
_entity.id
_entity.type
_entity.pdbx_description
1 polymer ?
#
loop_
_entity_poly.entity_id
_entity_poly.type
_entity_poly.pdbx_seq_one_letter_code
_entity_poly.pdbx_strand_id
1 'polypeptide(L)'
;MGERDDMKKIIVADYYGVCMGVKRAISMTEETSRQDKNVTIFREIVHNEAIVEKFRSEGVGQAKSIENIKGGTVIIPAHGASPDVFQRATAKGLNAVDATCPLVIRIHKIIRKLAGTGYQILHFGDSEHDETIGIVGHAPNRVKVIADASELEKIESVYNKVA
;
A
#
# COMPACT_ATOMS: atom_id res chain seq x y z
N MET A 1 -14.10 30.22 48.91
CA MET A 1 -13.22 30.44 47.74
C MET A 1 -12.90 29.05 47.20
N GLY A 2 -13.72 28.55 46.27
CA GLY A 2 -13.60 27.18 45.76
C GLY A 2 -12.56 27.11 44.64
N GLU A 3 -11.50 26.35 44.85
CA GLU A 3 -10.49 26.04 43.84
C GLU A 3 -11.14 25.27 42.69
N ARG A 4 -10.94 25.76 41.46
CA ARG A 4 -11.38 25.10 40.24
C ARG A 4 -10.38 23.98 39.90
N ASP A 5 -10.46 22.88 40.64
CA ASP A 5 -9.60 21.69 40.48
C ASP A 5 -10.15 20.68 39.47
N ASP A 6 -10.87 21.14 38.43
CA ASP A 6 -11.50 20.24 37.45
C ASP A 6 -11.21 20.64 35.99
N MET A 7 -10.00 21.15 35.74
CA MET A 7 -9.57 21.54 34.40
C MET A 7 -9.04 20.32 33.64
N LYS A 8 -9.89 19.74 32.78
CA LYS A 8 -9.48 18.63 31.91
C LYS A 8 -8.36 19.08 30.95
N LYS A 9 -7.23 18.38 31.00
CA LYS A 9 -6.08 18.61 30.13
C LYS A 9 -6.22 17.78 28.85
N ILE A 10 -6.13 18.43 27.70
CA ILE A 10 -5.96 17.75 26.40
C ILE A 10 -4.46 17.59 26.15
N ILE A 11 -4.01 16.36 25.94
CA ILE A 11 -2.63 16.04 25.59
C ILE A 11 -2.62 15.49 24.17
N VAL A 12 -1.84 16.14 23.29
CA VAL A 12 -1.61 15.67 21.92
C VAL A 12 -0.28 14.94 21.90
N ALA A 13 -0.22 13.79 21.21
CA ALA A 13 1.01 13.03 21.06
C ALA A 13 2.08 13.82 20.29
N ASP A 14 3.36 13.59 20.56
CA ASP A 14 4.46 14.28 19.86
C ASP A 14 4.53 13.90 18.37
N TYR A 15 4.17 12.66 18.04
CA TYR A 15 4.14 12.14 16.67
C TYR A 15 2.70 11.78 16.30
N TYR A 16 2.05 12.65 15.54
CA TYR A 16 0.69 12.47 15.08
C TYR A 16 0.52 12.95 13.63
N GLY A 17 -0.54 12.48 12.97
CA GLY A 17 -0.88 12.88 11.61
C GLY A 17 -0.22 12.02 10.54
N VAL A 18 0.14 12.65 9.42
CA VAL A 18 0.46 11.97 8.16
C VAL A 18 1.95 11.58 8.09
N CYS A 19 2.23 10.30 7.87
CA CYS A 19 3.59 9.80 7.74
C CYS A 19 4.25 10.21 6.41
N MET A 20 5.57 10.06 6.31
CA MET A 20 6.34 10.40 5.10
C MET A 20 5.83 9.68 3.84
N GLY A 21 5.52 8.37 3.95
CA GLY A 21 5.05 7.57 2.81
C GLY A 21 3.75 8.09 2.23
N VAL A 22 2.80 8.47 3.08
CA VAL A 22 1.53 9.06 2.66
C VAL A 22 1.73 10.45 2.07
N LYS A 23 2.54 11.32 2.71
CA LYS A 23 2.86 12.65 2.16
C LYS A 23 3.45 12.54 0.75
N ARG A 24 4.41 11.63 0.57
CA ARG A 24 5.03 11.36 -0.74
C ARG A 24 3.97 10.95 -1.78
N ALA A 25 3.08 10.02 -1.42
CA ALA A 25 2.08 9.53 -2.37
C ALA A 25 1.08 10.62 -2.79
N ILE A 26 0.67 11.46 -1.86
CA ILE A 26 -0.17 12.64 -2.13
C ILE A 26 0.55 13.60 -3.06
N SER A 27 1.78 14.01 -2.73
CA SER A 27 2.55 14.97 -3.54
C SER A 27 2.80 14.47 -4.96
N MET A 28 3.16 13.20 -5.13
CA MET A 28 3.35 12.63 -6.47
C MET A 28 2.05 12.63 -7.29
N THR A 29 0.92 12.35 -6.64
CA THR A 29 -0.40 12.38 -7.30
C THR A 29 -0.75 13.80 -7.73
N GLU A 30 -0.54 14.80 -6.88
CA GLU A 30 -0.77 16.21 -7.18
C GLU A 30 0.13 16.73 -8.32
N GLU A 31 1.42 16.37 -8.30
CA GLU A 31 2.35 16.75 -9.35
C GLU A 31 1.98 16.13 -10.69
N THR A 32 1.59 14.85 -10.67
CA THR A 32 1.15 14.14 -11.86
C THR A 32 -0.15 14.74 -12.42
N SER A 33 -1.13 15.05 -11.58
CA SER A 33 -2.43 15.64 -12.02
C SER A 33 -2.34 17.08 -12.52
N ARG A 34 -1.24 17.77 -12.20
CA ARG A 34 -0.91 19.08 -12.80
C ARG A 34 -0.39 18.93 -14.23
N GLN A 35 0.33 17.85 -14.54
CA GLN A 35 0.95 17.60 -15.83
C GLN A 35 0.05 16.82 -16.80
N ASP A 36 -0.73 15.87 -16.28
CA ASP A 36 -1.67 15.03 -17.01
C ASP A 36 -3.08 15.20 -16.43
N LYS A 37 -4.08 15.44 -17.28
CA LYS A 37 -5.48 15.56 -16.86
C LYS A 37 -6.23 14.24 -16.85
N ASN A 38 -5.62 13.16 -17.35
CA ASN A 38 -6.18 11.82 -17.36
C ASN A 38 -5.41 10.91 -16.39
N VAL A 39 -5.52 11.23 -15.10
CA VAL A 39 -4.88 10.47 -14.01
C VAL A 39 -5.92 9.64 -13.29
N THR A 40 -5.62 8.36 -13.08
CA THR A 40 -6.46 7.44 -12.30
C THR A 40 -5.64 6.78 -11.20
N ILE A 41 -6.13 6.81 -9.96
CA ILE A 41 -5.52 6.06 -8.86
C ILE A 41 -6.01 4.61 -8.91
N PHE A 42 -5.08 3.66 -8.84
CA PHE A 42 -5.41 2.26 -8.63
C PHE A 42 -5.80 2.04 -7.16
N ARG A 43 -7.01 1.52 -6.94
CA ARG A 43 -7.64 1.41 -5.61
C ARG A 43 -7.66 2.76 -4.89
N GLU A 44 -7.24 2.84 -3.64
CA GLU A 44 -7.20 4.07 -2.86
C GLU A 44 -5.75 4.53 -2.69
N ILE A 45 -5.49 5.82 -2.87
CA ILE A 45 -4.15 6.39 -2.68
C ILE A 45 -3.63 6.13 -1.26
N VAL A 46 -4.55 6.27 -0.28
CA VAL A 46 -4.45 5.89 1.12
C VAL A 46 -5.85 5.62 1.69
N HIS A 47 -5.94 4.88 2.79
CA HIS A 47 -7.19 4.62 3.52
C HIS A 47 -7.65 5.85 4.33
N ASN A 48 -7.98 6.93 3.63
CA ASN A 48 -8.50 8.16 4.21
C ASN A 48 -9.50 8.81 3.26
N GLU A 49 -10.77 8.81 3.65
CA GLU A 49 -11.89 9.29 2.83
C GLU A 49 -11.74 10.77 2.43
N ALA A 50 -11.26 11.63 3.33
CA ALA A 50 -11.07 13.04 3.03
C ALA A 50 -10.00 13.27 1.94
N ILE A 51 -8.94 12.46 1.92
CA ILE A 51 -7.92 12.52 0.87
C ILE A 51 -8.46 11.97 -0.45
N VAL A 52 -9.22 10.87 -0.41
CA VAL A 52 -9.87 10.31 -1.61
C VAL A 52 -10.83 11.32 -2.24
N GLU A 53 -11.68 11.95 -1.43
CA GLU A 53 -12.66 12.92 -1.92
C GLU A 53 -12.00 14.20 -2.45
N LYS A 54 -10.91 14.65 -1.82
CA LYS A 54 -10.10 15.76 -2.33
C LYS A 54 -9.66 15.50 -3.78
N PHE A 55 -9.01 14.36 -4.04
CA PHE A 55 -8.54 14.03 -5.38
C PHE A 55 -9.67 13.85 -6.39
N ARG A 56 -10.79 13.28 -5.96
CA ARG A 56 -12.01 13.18 -6.77
C ARG A 56 -12.52 14.56 -7.19
N SER A 57 -12.57 15.51 -6.26
CA SER A 57 -13.00 16.89 -6.52
C SER A 57 -12.04 17.64 -7.47
N GLU A 58 -10.78 17.24 -7.49
CA GLU A 58 -9.74 17.74 -8.41
C GLU A 58 -9.74 17.03 -9.78
N GLY A 59 -10.67 16.10 -10.01
CA GLY A 59 -10.83 15.39 -11.28
C GLY A 59 -9.91 14.18 -11.45
N VAL A 60 -9.23 13.73 -10.40
CA VAL A 60 -8.43 12.49 -10.44
C VAL A 60 -9.37 11.29 -10.32
N GLY A 61 -9.30 10.39 -11.29
CA GLY A 61 -10.11 9.18 -11.31
C GLY A 61 -9.69 8.16 -10.26
N GLN A 62 -10.56 7.19 -9.99
CA GLN A 62 -10.26 6.05 -9.13
C GLN A 62 -10.78 4.77 -9.77
N ALA A 63 -9.97 3.70 -9.80
CA ALA A 63 -10.37 2.42 -10.37
C ALA A 63 -9.94 1.25 -9.47
N LYS A 64 -10.87 0.32 -9.23
CA LYS A 64 -10.58 -0.93 -8.47
C LYS A 64 -9.69 -1.91 -9.22
N SER A 65 -9.62 -1.80 -10.55
CA SER A 65 -8.84 -2.68 -11.43
C SER A 65 -8.22 -1.89 -12.57
N ILE A 66 -7.08 -2.38 -13.07
CA ILE A 66 -6.34 -1.78 -14.19
C ILE A 66 -7.16 -1.86 -15.49
N GLU A 67 -7.99 -2.88 -15.63
CA GLU A 67 -8.86 -3.10 -16.78
C GLU A 67 -9.85 -1.96 -16.99
N ASN A 68 -10.32 -1.35 -15.89
CA ASN A 68 -11.31 -0.28 -15.92
C ASN A 68 -10.72 1.09 -16.30
N ILE A 69 -9.39 1.20 -16.41
CA ILE A 69 -8.71 2.43 -16.79
C ILE A 69 -8.66 2.51 -18.32
N LYS A 70 -9.16 3.64 -18.87
CA LYS A 70 -9.33 3.82 -20.32
C LYS A 70 -8.07 4.29 -21.05
N GLY A 71 -7.11 4.88 -20.34
CA GLY A 71 -5.88 5.45 -20.89
C GLY A 71 -5.25 6.43 -19.90
N GLY A 72 -4.13 7.04 -20.28
CA GLY A 72 -3.45 8.06 -19.47
C GLY A 72 -2.53 7.47 -18.41
N THR A 73 -2.46 8.15 -17.26
CA THR A 73 -1.55 7.79 -16.17
C THR A 73 -2.28 7.07 -15.04
N VAL A 74 -1.73 5.95 -14.57
CA VAL A 74 -2.18 5.24 -13.37
C VAL A 74 -1.21 5.49 -12.21
N ILE A 75 -1.75 5.91 -11.06
CA ILE A 75 -0.98 6.00 -9.81
C ILE A 75 -1.11 4.70 -9.05
N ILE A 76 0.02 4.08 -8.70
CA ILE A 76 0.08 2.95 -7.78
C ILE A 76 0.17 3.50 -6.34
N PRO A 77 -0.71 3.08 -5.42
CA PRO A 77 -0.89 3.75 -4.13
C PRO A 77 0.26 3.50 -3.15
N ALA A 78 0.21 4.17 -1.98
CA ALA A 78 1.27 4.09 -0.97
C ALA A 78 1.51 2.65 -0.45
N HIS A 79 0.46 1.84 -0.39
CA HIS A 79 0.48 0.42 -0.01
C HIS A 79 1.18 -0.47 -1.06
N GLY A 80 1.46 0.07 -2.23
CA GLY A 80 2.06 -0.62 -3.35
C GLY A 80 1.12 -1.59 -4.05
N ALA A 81 1.70 -2.43 -4.91
CA ALA A 81 0.99 -3.41 -5.69
C ALA A 81 1.89 -4.60 -6.05
N SER A 82 1.25 -5.68 -6.50
CA SER A 82 1.95 -6.83 -7.07
C SER A 82 2.64 -6.46 -8.39
N PRO A 83 3.71 -7.15 -8.80
CA PRO A 83 4.36 -6.95 -10.09
C PRO A 83 3.42 -7.07 -11.29
N ASP A 84 2.37 -7.89 -11.19
CA ASP A 84 1.37 -8.10 -12.23
C ASP A 84 0.56 -6.81 -12.53
N VAL A 85 0.27 -5.99 -11.53
CA VAL A 85 -0.44 -4.71 -11.73
C VAL A 85 0.35 -3.79 -12.66
N PHE A 86 1.67 -3.71 -12.47
CA PHE A 86 2.55 -2.92 -13.34
C PHE A 86 2.63 -3.49 -14.77
N GLN A 87 2.67 -4.82 -14.90
CA GLN A 87 2.68 -5.50 -16.20
C GLN A 87 1.39 -5.23 -16.96
N ARG A 88 0.23 -5.34 -16.30
CA ARG A 88 -1.07 -5.05 -16.90
C ARG A 88 -1.23 -3.58 -17.29
N ALA A 89 -0.71 -2.66 -16.46
CA ALA A 89 -0.72 -1.24 -16.79
C ALA A 89 0.11 -0.98 -18.07
N THR A 90 1.30 -1.54 -18.14
CA THR A 90 2.19 -1.46 -19.32
C THR A 90 1.53 -2.07 -20.56
N ALA A 91 0.91 -3.25 -20.43
CA ALA A 91 0.24 -3.94 -21.53
C ALA A 91 -0.96 -3.16 -22.09
N LYS A 92 -1.63 -2.35 -21.26
CA LYS A 92 -2.69 -1.43 -21.67
C LYS A 92 -2.18 -0.09 -22.22
N GLY A 93 -0.86 0.13 -22.26
CA GLY A 93 -0.27 1.40 -22.66
C GLY A 93 -0.49 2.53 -21.65
N LEU A 94 -0.76 2.22 -20.38
CA LEU A 94 -0.85 3.21 -19.32
C LEU A 94 0.54 3.63 -18.86
N ASN A 95 0.72 4.91 -18.58
CA ASN A 95 1.89 5.39 -17.86
C ASN A 95 1.72 5.06 -16.37
N ALA A 96 2.57 4.23 -15.79
CA ALA A 96 2.47 3.85 -14.37
C ALA A 96 3.40 4.70 -13.50
N VAL A 97 2.83 5.46 -12.57
CA VAL A 97 3.57 6.24 -11.57
C VAL A 97 3.54 5.49 -10.24
N ASP A 98 4.72 5.10 -9.76
CA ASP A 98 4.87 4.33 -8.52
C ASP A 98 4.97 5.22 -7.27
N ALA A 99 3.82 5.48 -6.65
CA ALA A 99 3.73 6.23 -5.40
C ALA A 99 3.89 5.35 -4.14
N THR A 100 4.28 4.07 -4.28
CA THR A 100 4.52 3.16 -3.15
C THR A 100 5.46 3.78 -2.12
N CYS A 101 5.15 3.59 -0.84
CA CYS A 101 6.01 4.03 0.26
C CYS A 101 7.40 3.38 0.14
N PRO A 102 8.52 4.11 0.29
CA PRO A 102 9.86 3.52 0.23
C PRO A 102 10.10 2.38 1.22
N LEU A 103 9.40 2.37 2.37
CA LEU A 103 9.45 1.28 3.33
C LEU A 103 8.77 0.02 2.79
N VAL A 104 7.62 0.16 2.12
CA VAL A 104 6.93 -0.95 1.45
C VAL A 104 7.76 -1.49 0.27
N ILE A 105 8.38 -0.60 -0.53
CA ILE A 105 9.33 -1.03 -1.59
C ILE A 105 10.49 -1.84 -0.99
N ARG A 106 10.99 -1.46 0.18
CA ARG A 106 12.04 -2.21 0.88
C ARG A 106 11.55 -3.61 1.27
N ILE A 107 10.32 -3.74 1.78
CA ILE A 107 9.70 -5.04 2.08
C ILE A 107 9.64 -5.89 0.80
N HIS A 108 9.11 -5.35 -0.31
CA HIS A 108 9.05 -6.06 -1.59
C HIS A 108 10.42 -6.59 -2.05
N LYS A 109 11.50 -5.79 -1.88
CA LYS A 109 12.87 -6.21 -2.18
C LYS A 109 13.36 -7.35 -1.27
N ILE A 110 13.04 -7.30 0.02
CA ILE A 110 13.39 -8.35 0.98
C ILE A 110 12.68 -9.66 0.63
N ILE A 111 11.38 -9.60 0.35
CA ILE A 111 10.56 -10.76 -0.05
C ILE A 111 11.16 -11.47 -1.26
N ARG A 112 11.44 -10.72 -2.35
CA ARG A 112 12.05 -11.30 -3.55
C ARG A 112 13.42 -11.92 -3.28
N LYS A 113 14.24 -11.26 -2.45
CA LYS A 113 15.57 -11.76 -2.09
C LYS A 113 15.49 -13.08 -1.32
N LEU A 114 14.65 -13.16 -0.30
CA LEU A 114 14.47 -14.36 0.53
C LEU A 114 13.87 -15.52 -0.27
N ALA A 115 12.86 -15.23 -1.09
CA ALA A 115 12.28 -16.22 -2.00
C ALA A 115 13.33 -16.78 -2.97
N GLY A 116 14.17 -15.92 -3.55
CA GLY A 116 15.25 -16.30 -4.45
C GLY A 116 16.37 -17.13 -3.80
N THR A 117 16.52 -17.07 -2.48
CA THR A 117 17.50 -17.87 -1.72
C THR A 117 16.89 -19.12 -1.06
N GLY A 118 15.64 -19.44 -1.42
CA GLY A 118 14.96 -20.68 -1.05
C GLY A 118 14.21 -20.66 0.28
N TYR A 119 13.96 -19.48 0.85
CA TYR A 119 13.15 -19.36 2.06
C TYR A 119 11.65 -19.50 1.76
N GLN A 120 10.94 -20.18 2.66
CA GLN A 120 9.52 -19.93 2.90
C GLN A 120 9.41 -18.72 3.81
N ILE A 121 8.52 -17.79 3.47
CA ILE A 121 8.32 -16.54 4.20
C ILE A 121 6.98 -16.63 4.92
N LEU A 122 6.97 -16.34 6.20
CA LEU A 122 5.76 -16.18 7.00
C LEU A 122 5.50 -14.68 7.19
N HIS A 123 4.47 -14.18 6.52
CA HIS A 123 4.11 -12.77 6.58
C HIS A 123 2.97 -12.57 7.57
N PHE A 124 3.25 -11.88 8.67
CA PHE A 124 2.21 -11.53 9.63
C PHE A 124 1.38 -10.35 9.11
N GLY A 125 0.07 -10.55 8.92
CA GLY A 125 -0.80 -9.50 8.43
C GLY A 125 -2.18 -10.01 8.00
N ASP A 126 -3.03 -9.08 7.60
CA ASP A 126 -4.34 -9.37 7.03
C ASP A 126 -4.19 -9.73 5.54
N SER A 127 -4.67 -10.91 5.15
CA SER A 127 -4.62 -11.41 3.77
C SER A 127 -5.40 -10.55 2.76
N GLU A 128 -6.37 -9.77 3.22
CA GLU A 128 -7.21 -8.92 2.36
C GLU A 128 -6.65 -7.50 2.20
N HIS A 129 -5.67 -7.10 3.01
CA HIS A 129 -5.09 -5.75 2.96
C HIS A 129 -4.23 -5.53 1.70
N ASP A 130 -4.35 -4.35 1.07
CA ASP A 130 -3.65 -3.98 -0.17
C ASP A 130 -2.14 -4.24 -0.11
N GLU A 131 -1.52 -3.87 1.01
CA GLU A 131 -0.08 -4.07 1.23
C GLU A 131 0.29 -5.57 1.25
N THR A 132 -0.51 -6.40 1.92
CA THR A 132 -0.30 -7.85 2.00
C THR A 132 -0.45 -8.51 0.63
N ILE A 133 -1.49 -8.14 -0.11
CA ILE A 133 -1.71 -8.63 -1.49
C ILE A 133 -0.51 -8.26 -2.37
N GLY A 134 0.00 -7.03 -2.23
CA GLY A 134 1.21 -6.57 -2.89
C GLY A 134 2.41 -7.46 -2.55
N ILE A 135 2.70 -7.65 -1.26
CA ILE A 135 3.78 -8.47 -0.71
C ILE A 135 3.72 -9.91 -1.25
N VAL A 136 2.57 -10.57 -1.15
CA VAL A 136 2.37 -11.94 -1.65
C VAL A 136 2.65 -12.01 -3.15
N GLY A 137 2.17 -11.02 -3.91
CA GLY A 137 2.38 -10.95 -5.36
C GLY A 137 3.85 -10.90 -5.80
N HIS A 138 4.77 -10.47 -4.93
CA HIS A 138 6.21 -10.48 -5.23
C HIS A 138 6.86 -11.87 -5.13
N ALA A 139 6.25 -12.81 -4.41
CA ALA A 139 6.71 -14.19 -4.30
C ALA A 139 5.56 -15.16 -3.94
N PRO A 140 4.56 -15.35 -4.81
CA PRO A 140 3.29 -15.99 -4.46
C PRO A 140 3.43 -17.43 -3.98
N ASN A 141 4.43 -18.16 -4.49
CA ASN A 141 4.67 -19.57 -4.11
C ASN A 141 5.57 -19.71 -2.87
N ARG A 142 5.96 -18.60 -2.24
CA ARG A 142 6.94 -18.57 -1.13
C ARG A 142 6.46 -17.78 0.07
N VAL A 143 5.34 -17.08 -0.01
CA VAL A 143 4.80 -16.28 1.11
C VAL A 143 3.53 -16.96 1.62
N LYS A 144 3.47 -17.22 2.92
CA LYS A 144 2.25 -17.63 3.62
C LYS A 144 1.86 -16.51 4.58
N VAL A 145 0.64 -16.01 4.44
CA VAL A 145 0.09 -14.98 5.34
C VAL A 145 -0.40 -15.65 6.61
N ILE A 146 -0.12 -15.03 7.75
CA ILE A 146 -0.50 -15.49 9.08
C ILE A 146 -1.15 -14.31 9.82
N ALA A 147 -2.42 -14.45 10.20
CA ALA A 147 -3.15 -13.38 10.88
C ALA A 147 -2.91 -13.35 12.40
N ASP A 148 -2.63 -14.51 12.99
CA ASP A 148 -2.38 -14.68 14.42
C ASP A 148 -1.56 -15.93 14.73
N ALA A 149 -1.15 -16.08 16.00
CA ALA A 149 -0.29 -17.17 16.43
C ALA A 149 -0.94 -18.56 16.25
N SER A 150 -2.27 -18.67 16.28
CA SER A 150 -2.95 -19.97 16.15
C SER A 150 -2.81 -20.55 14.74
N GLU A 151 -2.61 -19.72 13.72
CA GLU A 151 -2.42 -20.22 12.36
C GLU A 151 -1.06 -20.85 12.12
N LEU A 152 -0.09 -20.60 13.00
CA LEU A 152 1.21 -21.30 12.96
C LEU A 152 1.06 -22.80 13.21
N GLU A 153 0.10 -23.20 14.05
CA GLU A 153 -0.18 -24.62 14.33
C GLU A 153 -0.75 -25.34 13.11
N LYS A 154 -1.38 -24.62 12.19
CA LYS A 154 -1.96 -25.14 10.94
C LYS A 154 -0.91 -25.29 9.83
N ILE A 155 0.35 -24.94 10.08
CA ILE A 155 1.43 -25.10 9.10
C ILE A 155 1.97 -26.53 9.18
N GLU A 156 1.44 -27.40 8.32
CA GLU A 156 1.82 -28.82 8.28
C GLU A 156 3.29 -29.05 7.89
N SER A 157 3.83 -28.20 7.03
CA SER A 157 5.23 -28.25 6.64
C SER A 157 5.74 -26.87 6.22
N VAL A 158 7.02 -26.64 6.47
CA VAL A 158 7.77 -25.51 5.95
C VAL A 158 8.94 -26.03 5.12
N TYR A 159 9.43 -25.19 4.22
CA TYR A 159 10.69 -25.48 3.52
C TYR A 159 11.85 -25.50 4.51
N ASN A 160 13.00 -26.04 4.08
CA ASN A 160 14.22 -26.14 4.90
C ASN A 160 14.73 -24.79 5.47
N LYS A 161 14.24 -23.65 4.98
CA LYS A 161 14.55 -22.31 5.48
C LYS A 161 13.26 -21.51 5.65
N VAL A 162 13.12 -20.85 6.81
CA VAL A 162 11.97 -19.98 7.14
C VAL A 162 12.46 -18.59 7.53
N ALA A 163 11.74 -17.57 7.08
CA ALA A 163 11.96 -16.16 7.40
C ALA A 163 10.66 -15.44 7.72
#